data_AF-A0A1V5QHD0-F1
#
_entry.id   AF-A0A1V5QHD0-F1
#
_cell.length_a   1.000
_cell.length_b   1.000
_cell.length_c   1.000
_cell.angle_alpha   90.00
_cell.angle_beta   90.00
_cell.angle_gamma   90.00
#
_symmetry.space_group_name_H-M   'P 1'
#
loop_
_entity.id
_entity.type
_entity.pdbx_description
1 polymer ?
#
loop_
_entity_poly.entity_id
_entity_poly.type
_entity_poly.pdbx_seq_one_letter_code
_entity_poly.pdbx_strand_id
1 'polypeptide(L)'
;MDIEDAALDLIRNRRIDAIVADAPAVWWLSSKHEADLVMLPYALSEEFLAWGVHRDNAALRSQINRMLDDWKREGTLRAVLKKWLPIVE
;
A
#
# COMPACT_ATOMS: atom_id res chain seq x y z
N MET A 1 -14.80 -3.74 -11.72
CA MET A 1 -13.95 -2.63 -12.16
C MET A 1 -12.73 -2.70 -11.27
N ASP A 2 -11.58 -2.97 -11.85
CA ASP A 2 -10.32 -2.84 -11.11
C ASP A 2 -9.89 -1.37 -11.05
N ILE A 3 -8.77 -1.09 -10.36
CA ILE A 3 -8.30 0.29 -10.19
C ILE A 3 -7.79 0.92 -11.49
N GLU A 4 -7.39 0.11 -12.49
CA GLU A 4 -6.94 0.61 -13.79
C GLU A 4 -8.14 1.02 -14.65
N ASP A 5 -9.19 0.22 -14.67
CA ASP A 5 -10.47 0.56 -15.30
C ASP A 5 -11.03 1.87 -14.72
N ALA A 6 -10.99 2.02 -13.39
CA ALA A 6 -11.46 3.22 -12.71
C ALA A 6 -10.65 4.47 -13.09
N ALA A 7 -9.33 4.33 -13.25
CA ALA A 7 -8.47 5.42 -13.71
C ALA A 7 -8.80 5.83 -15.16
N LEU A 8 -9.02 4.87 -16.05
CA LEU A 8 -9.42 5.17 -17.43
C LEU A 8 -10.78 5.87 -17.49
N ASP A 9 -11.73 5.47 -16.64
CA ASP A 9 -13.03 6.13 -16.54
C ASP A 9 -12.94 7.56 -16.00
N LEU A 10 -12.04 7.83 -15.05
CA LEU A 10 -11.76 9.18 -14.54
C LEU A 10 -11.09 10.06 -15.61
N ILE A 11 -10.04 9.54 -16.26
CA ILE A 11 -9.25 10.31 -17.25
C ILE A 11 -10.05 10.59 -18.52
N ARG A 12 -10.70 9.56 -19.08
CA ARG A 12 -11.29 9.62 -20.43
C ARG A 12 -12.77 9.93 -20.42
N ASN A 13 -13.52 9.16 -19.64
CA ASN A 13 -14.98 9.16 -19.70
C ASN A 13 -15.60 10.17 -18.72
N ARG A 14 -14.82 10.65 -17.74
CA ARG A 14 -15.24 11.54 -16.65
C ARG A 14 -16.50 11.05 -15.94
N ARG A 15 -16.61 9.72 -15.77
CA ARG A 15 -17.71 9.08 -15.04
C ARG A 15 -17.47 9.05 -13.53
N ILE A 16 -16.23 9.29 -13.12
CA ILE A 16 -15.74 9.26 -11.74
C ILE A 16 -14.93 10.54 -11.55
N ASP A 17 -15.12 11.22 -10.43
CA ASP A 17 -14.40 12.46 -10.09
C ASP A 17 -13.15 12.22 -9.23
N ALA A 18 -13.14 11.14 -8.44
CA ALA A 18 -12.03 10.76 -7.57
C ALA A 18 -12.01 9.25 -7.28
N ILE A 19 -10.81 8.73 -7.00
CA ILE A 19 -10.59 7.36 -6.55
C ILE A 19 -10.04 7.41 -5.11
N VAL A 20 -10.63 6.61 -4.23
CA VAL A 20 -10.13 6.40 -2.86
C VAL A 20 -9.65 4.95 -2.76
N ALA A 21 -8.39 4.77 -2.40
CA ALA A 21 -7.73 3.48 -2.25
C ALA A 21 -6.54 3.59 -1.29
N ASP A 22 -5.97 2.45 -0.91
CA ASP A 22 -4.78 2.39 -0.08
C ASP A 22 -3.61 3.16 -0.71
N ALA A 23 -2.80 3.80 0.12
CA ALA A 23 -1.73 4.69 -0.33
C ALA A 23 -0.80 4.07 -1.39
N PRO A 24 -0.33 2.81 -1.29
CA PRO A 24 0.49 2.20 -2.33
C PRO A 24 -0.20 2.10 -3.70
N ALA A 25 -1.51 1.84 -3.72
CA ALA A 25 -2.28 1.77 -4.96
C ALA A 25 -2.42 3.15 -5.61
N VAL A 26 -2.66 4.18 -4.80
CA VAL A 26 -2.72 5.58 -5.25
C VAL A 26 -1.35 6.05 -5.77
N TRP A 27 -0.26 5.73 -5.07
CA TRP A 27 1.11 6.03 -5.53
C TRP A 27 1.43 5.37 -6.86
N TRP A 28 1.14 4.07 -6.98
CA TRP A 28 1.37 3.34 -8.21
C TRP A 28 0.55 3.92 -9.37
N LEU A 29 -0.74 4.15 -9.17
CA LEU A 29 -1.63 4.63 -10.21
C LEU A 29 -1.28 6.04 -10.67
N SER A 30 -0.99 6.95 -9.73
CA SER A 30 -0.55 8.31 -10.07
C SER A 30 0.81 8.32 -10.76
N SER A 31 1.75 7.43 -10.41
CA SER A 31 3.03 7.30 -11.12
C SER A 31 2.87 6.79 -12.56
N LYS A 32 1.89 5.92 -12.82
CA LYS A 32 1.62 5.37 -14.16
C LYS A 32 0.91 6.36 -15.08
N HIS A 33 0.15 7.30 -14.52
CA HIS A 33 -0.64 8.30 -15.24
C HIS A 33 -0.30 9.73 -14.79
N GLU A 34 0.98 10.00 -14.59
CA GLU A 34 1.51 11.23 -13.99
C GLU A 34 1.17 12.52 -14.78
N ALA A 35 0.80 12.40 -16.06
CA ALA A 35 0.30 13.52 -16.86
C ALA A 35 -1.19 13.88 -16.61
N ASP A 36 -1.98 12.91 -16.13
CA ASP A 36 -3.44 13.01 -16.07
C ASP A 36 -3.99 12.93 -14.63
N LEU A 37 -3.26 12.27 -13.72
CA LEU A 37 -3.67 12.03 -12.34
C LEU A 37 -2.75 12.73 -11.35
N VAL A 38 -3.35 13.26 -10.29
CA VAL A 38 -2.63 13.80 -9.13
C VAL A 38 -3.10 13.09 -7.86
N MET A 39 -2.14 12.67 -7.04
CA MET A 39 -2.44 12.21 -5.68
C MET A 39 -2.64 13.42 -4.75
N LEU A 40 -3.64 13.36 -3.88
CA LEU A 40 -3.80 14.32 -2.80
C LEU A 40 -2.95 13.93 -1.58
N PRO A 41 -2.17 14.86 -0.99
CA PRO A 41 -1.18 14.56 0.05
C PRO A 41 -1.78 14.52 1.46
N TYR A 42 -3.00 14.02 1.63
CA TYR A 42 -3.61 13.85 2.94
C TYR A 42 -4.23 12.45 3.05
N ALA A 43 -3.93 11.78 4.16
CA ALA A 43 -4.51 10.48 4.47
C ALA A 43 -5.94 10.64 4.99
N LEU A 44 -6.83 9.77 4.55
CA LEU A 44 -8.21 9.69 5.06
C LEU A 44 -8.33 8.75 6.28
N SER A 45 -7.38 7.84 6.44
CA SER A 45 -7.27 6.88 7.53
C SER A 45 -5.80 6.62 7.88
N GLU A 46 -5.57 6.13 9.10
CA GLU A 46 -4.31 5.51 9.50
C GLU A 46 -4.58 4.01 9.70
N GLU A 47 -3.79 3.17 9.03
CA GLU A 47 -4.02 1.72 9.00
C GLU A 47 -2.74 0.96 9.36
N PHE A 48 -2.87 0.04 10.32
CA PHE A 48 -1.79 -0.84 10.73
C PHE A 48 -1.89 -2.16 9.99
N LEU A 49 -0.98 -2.39 9.03
CA LEU A 49 -0.92 -3.63 8.28
C LEU A 49 -0.30 -4.76 9.12
N ALA A 50 -0.90 -5.93 9.06
CA ALA A 50 -0.44 -7.13 9.75
C ALA A 50 -0.78 -8.40 8.96
N TRP A 51 -0.09 -9.49 9.26
CA TRP A 51 -0.47 -10.80 8.75
C TRP A 51 -1.51 -11.46 9.66
N GLY A 52 -2.66 -11.80 9.09
CA GLY A 52 -3.69 -12.59 9.77
C GLY A 52 -3.28 -14.07 9.86
N VAL A 53 -3.44 -14.67 11.04
CA VAL A 53 -3.23 -16.10 11.29
C VAL A 53 -4.44 -16.69 12.01
N HIS A 54 -4.63 -18.01 11.92
CA HIS A 54 -5.71 -18.68 12.63
C HIS A 54 -5.63 -18.42 14.14
N ARG A 55 -6.78 -18.10 14.76
CA ARG A 55 -6.88 -17.69 16.19
C ARG A 55 -6.17 -18.62 17.17
N ASP A 56 -6.25 -19.93 16.92
CA ASP A 56 -5.71 -20.95 17.82
C ASP A 56 -4.25 -21.33 17.50
N ASN A 57 -3.65 -20.73 16.46
CA ASN A 57 -2.26 -20.98 16.08
C ASN A 57 -1.31 -19.95 16.71
N ALA A 58 -1.25 -19.94 18.04
CA ALA A 58 -0.39 -19.04 18.79
C ALA A 58 1.10 -19.23 18.48
N ALA A 59 1.52 -20.47 18.17
CA ALA A 59 2.90 -20.78 17.83
C ALA A 59 3.35 -20.06 16.55
N LEU A 60 2.56 -20.14 15.47
CA LEU A 60 2.87 -19.46 14.21
C LEU A 60 2.89 -17.94 14.38
N ARG A 61 1.88 -17.38 15.08
CA ARG A 61 1.82 -15.94 15.39
C ARG A 61 3.12 -15.47 16.06
N SER A 62 3.59 -16.20 17.08
CA SER A 62 4.81 -15.85 17.80
C SER A 62 6.07 -15.99 16.95
N GLN A 63 6.15 -16.99 16.06
CA GLN A 63 7.28 -17.14 15.14
C GLN A 63 7.35 -15.98 14.14
N ILE A 64 6.22 -15.63 13.54
CA ILE A 64 6.11 -14.52 12.60
C ILE A 64 6.50 -13.20 13.25
N ASN A 65 5.98 -12.90 14.44
CA ASN A 65 6.31 -11.66 15.12
C ASN A 65 7.80 -11.57 15.48
N ARG A 66 8.41 -12.67 15.96
CA ARG A 66 9.86 -12.70 16.22
C ARG A 66 10.68 -12.44 14.96
N MET A 67 10.35 -13.11 13.86
CA MET A 67 11.00 -12.89 12.57
C MET A 67 10.88 -11.42 12.13
N LEU A 68 9.70 -10.82 12.29
CA LEU A 68 9.48 -9.42 11.93
C LEU A 68 10.29 -8.46 12.82
N ASP A 69 10.42 -8.75 14.11
CA ASP A 69 11.26 -7.98 15.03
C ASP A 69 12.75 -8.09 14.68
N ASP A 70 13.20 -9.28 14.28
CA ASP A 70 14.56 -9.50 13.78
C ASP A 70 14.81 -8.69 12.49
N TRP A 71 13.86 -8.71 11.55
CA TRP A 71 13.95 -7.94 10.30
C TRP A 71 13.95 -6.43 10.51
N LYS A 72 13.25 -5.94 11.53
CA LYS A 72 13.30 -4.52 11.93
C LYS A 72 14.68 -4.17 12.46
N ARG A 73 15.21 -4.99 13.37
CA ARG A 73 16.52 -4.77 14.02
C ARG A 73 17.68 -4.82 13.03
N GLU A 74 17.63 -5.74 12.08
CA GLU A 74 18.71 -5.99 11.12
C GLU A 74 18.60 -5.12 9.87
N GLY A 75 17.51 -4.36 9.71
CA GLY A 75 17.29 -3.46 8.58
C GLY A 75 16.72 -4.14 7.33
N THR A 76 16.47 -5.46 7.37
CA THR A 76 15.84 -6.21 6.28
C THR A 76 14.48 -5.63 5.90
N LEU A 77 13.64 -5.30 6.89
CA LEU A 77 12.32 -4.70 6.61
C LEU A 77 12.47 -3.35 5.89
N ARG A 78 13.41 -2.51 6.34
CA ARG A 78 13.70 -1.21 5.72
C ARG A 78 14.19 -1.37 4.28
N ALA A 79 15.05 -2.35 4.02
CA ALA A 79 15.56 -2.62 2.67
C ALA A 79 14.45 -3.07 1.71
N VAL A 80 13.52 -3.91 2.19
CA VAL A 80 12.33 -4.34 1.43
C VAL A 80 11.42 -3.15 1.13
N LEU A 81 11.08 -2.35 2.14
CA LEU A 81 10.23 -1.17 1.95
C LEU A 81 10.85 -0.18 0.98
N LYS A 82 12.14 0.14 1.11
CA LYS A 82 12.84 1.06 0.19
C LYS A 82 12.85 0.56 -1.26
N LYS A 83 12.91 -0.75 -1.47
CA LYS A 83 12.91 -1.35 -2.82
C LYS A 83 11.56 -1.20 -3.52
N TRP A 84 10.46 -1.34 -2.80
CA TRP A 84 9.12 -1.41 -3.38
C TRP A 84 8.28 -0.15 -3.18
N LEU A 85 8.60 0.65 -2.16
CA LEU A 85 7.89 1.88 -1.77
C LEU A 85 8.93 3.00 -1.50
N PRO A 86 9.63 3.48 -2.54
CA PRO A 86 10.73 4.45 -2.37
C PRO A 86 10.28 5.83 -1.86
N ILE A 87 8.97 6.08 -1.81
CA ILE A 87 8.34 7.34 -1.42
C ILE A 87 8.08 7.40 0.10
N VAL A 88 8.22 6.27 0.82
CA VAL A 88 8.06 6.19 2.27
C VAL A 88 9.42 6.37 2.93
N GLU A 89 9.63 7.52 3.58
CA GLU A 89 10.82 7.81 4.41
C GLU A 89 10.68 7.35 5.86
#